data_AF-A0A953UQM6-F1
#
_entry.id   AF-A0A953UQM6-F1
#
_cell.length_a   1.000
_cell.length_b   1.000
_cell.length_c   1.000
_cell.angle_alpha   90.00
_cell.angle_beta   90.00
_cell.angle_gamma   90.00
#
_symmetry.space_group_name_H-M   'P 1'
#
loop_
_entity.id
_entity.type
_entity.pdbx_description
1 polymer ?
#
loop_
_entity_poly.entity_id
_entity_poly.type
_entity_poly.pdbx_seq_one_letter_code
_entity_poly.pdbx_strand_id
1 'polypeptide(L)'
;MSTFSTAMFLGVDLGWYGKPSGLASIAINREGLSLRNVTRLEDTDDILRWIKSEAGGGTAVVGVDAPLVIRNHTSIRDAERELNSEFRRYHAGCHAANLGRP
;
A
#
# COMPACT_ATOMS: atom_id res chain seq x y z
N MET A 1 6.93 16.88 26.51
CA MET A 1 7.59 15.85 25.69
C MET A 1 6.64 15.45 24.58
N SER A 2 6.98 15.65 23.31
CA SER A 2 6.15 15.17 22.20
C SER A 2 6.16 13.64 22.17
N THR A 3 5.00 13.02 22.31
CA THR A 3 4.80 11.58 22.18
C THR A 3 4.91 11.26 20.69
N PHE A 4 6.09 10.83 20.23
CA PHE A 4 6.17 10.17 18.94
C PHE A 4 5.33 8.90 19.05
N SER A 5 4.16 8.88 18.41
CA SER A 5 3.41 7.66 18.23
C SER A 5 4.21 6.77 17.28
N THR A 6 4.72 5.65 17.79
CA THR A 6 5.33 4.62 16.96
C THR A 6 4.27 4.18 15.93
N ALA A 7 4.55 4.43 14.65
CA ALA A 7 3.69 4.00 13.55
C ALA A 7 4.34 2.85 12.80
N MET A 8 3.50 1.94 12.31
CA MET A 8 3.93 0.84 11.46
C MET A 8 3.56 1.13 10.01
N PHE A 9 4.53 1.03 9.11
CA PHE A 9 4.30 1.07 7.67
C PHE A 9 4.40 -0.34 7.14
N LEU A 10 3.33 -0.84 6.55
CA LEU A 10 3.24 -2.19 6.02
C LEU A 10 3.10 -2.10 4.50
N GLY A 11 3.97 -2.79 3.77
CA GLY A 11 3.88 -2.95 2.33
C GLY A 11 3.36 -4.36 2.00
N VAL A 12 2.39 -4.44 1.10
CA VAL A 12 1.83 -5.70 0.58
C VAL A 12 1.85 -5.63 -0.94
N ASP A 13 2.64 -6.47 -1.57
CA ASP A 13 2.67 -6.67 -3.03
C ASP A 13 1.95 -7.98 -3.35
N LEU A 14 0.74 -7.88 -3.92
CA LEU A 14 -0.08 -9.04 -4.17
C LEU A 14 0.50 -9.91 -5.29
N GLY A 15 0.74 -11.17 -4.97
CA GLY A 15 1.26 -12.14 -5.91
C GLY A 15 0.27 -12.43 -7.06
N TRP A 16 0.80 -12.59 -8.26
CA TRP A 16 0.01 -12.96 -9.43
C TRP A 16 -0.33 -14.45 -9.42
N TYR A 17 -1.56 -14.82 -9.79
CA TYR A 17 -2.02 -16.20 -10.10
C TYR A 17 -1.30 -17.34 -9.35
N GLY A 18 -1.65 -17.55 -8.07
CA GLY A 18 -1.11 -18.66 -7.27
C GLY A 18 0.37 -18.52 -6.90
N LYS A 19 0.91 -17.29 -6.96
CA LYS A 19 2.21 -16.96 -6.37
C LYS A 19 1.99 -16.27 -5.02
N PRO A 20 2.84 -16.56 -4.02
CA PRO A 20 2.78 -15.83 -2.77
C PRO A 20 3.02 -14.32 -2.95
N SER A 21 2.27 -13.52 -2.21
CA SER A 21 2.43 -12.07 -2.08
C SER A 21 3.71 -11.74 -1.31
N GLY A 22 4.35 -10.62 -1.64
CA GLY A 22 5.48 -10.07 -0.88
C GLY A 22 4.98 -9.13 0.20
N LEU A 23 5.56 -9.21 1.41
CA LEU A 23 5.16 -8.38 2.54
C LEU A 23 6.39 -7.84 3.25
N ALA A 24 6.33 -6.57 3.68
CA ALA A 24 7.37 -5.94 4.47
C ALA A 24 6.78 -5.01 5.54
N SER A 25 7.36 -5.00 6.74
CA SER A 25 6.97 -4.07 7.81
C SER A 25 8.14 -3.17 8.21
N ILE A 26 7.87 -1.88 8.36
CA ILE A 26 8.83 -0.86 8.76
C ILE A 26 8.27 -0.13 9.98
N ALA A 27 9.04 -0.10 11.06
CA ALA A 27 8.72 0.70 12.23
C ALA A 27 9.41 2.07 12.12
N ILE A 28 8.67 3.14 12.37
CA ILE A 28 9.25 4.48 12.57
C ILE A 28 9.48 4.72 14.06
N ASN A 29 10.69 5.15 14.40
CA ASN A 29 11.06 5.55 15.75
C ASN A 29 11.86 6.86 15.69
N ARG A 30 12.40 7.30 16.84
CA ARG A 30 13.17 8.55 16.91
C ARG A 30 14.49 8.51 16.15
N GLU A 31 15.03 7.32 15.91
CA GLU A 31 16.30 7.08 15.23
C GLU A 31 16.10 6.93 13.71
N GLY A 32 14.84 6.84 13.25
CA GLY A 32 14.48 6.77 11.83
C GLY A 32 13.58 5.58 11.51
N LEU A 33 13.81 4.97 10.36
CA LEU A 33 13.06 3.82 9.85
C LEU A 33 13.84 2.53 10.11
N SER A 34 13.16 1.50 10.58
CA SER A 34 13.74 0.17 10.79
C SER A 34 12.90 -0.90 10.10
N LEU A 35 13.52 -1.69 9.22
CA LEU A 35 12.90 -2.86 8.62
C LEU A 35 12.74 -3.94 9.71
N ARG A 36 11.52 -4.44 9.90
CA ARG A 36 11.16 -5.35 10.98
C ARG A 36 10.96 -6.77 10.49
N ASN A 37 10.17 -6.94 9.44
CA ASN A 37 9.82 -8.24 8.88
C ASN A 37 9.76 -8.15 7.36
N VAL A 38 10.18 -9.22 6.70
CA VAL A 38 9.97 -9.45 5.27
C VAL A 38 9.54 -10.90 5.13
N THR A 39 8.39 -11.14 4.51
CA THR A 39 7.87 -12.48 4.33
C THR A 39 7.12 -12.62 3.01
N ARG A 40 6.76 -13.86 2.67
CA ARG A 40 5.88 -14.17 1.56
C ARG A 40 4.75 -15.07 2.02
N LEU A 41 3.52 -14.67 1.71
CA LEU A 41 2.30 -15.39 2.11
C LEU A 41 1.39 -15.56 0.90
N GLU A 42 0.81 -16.74 0.76
CA GLU A 42 -0.06 -17.07 -0.37
C GLU A 42 -1.53 -16.82 -0.04
N ASP A 43 -1.98 -17.30 1.11
CA ASP A 43 -3.37 -17.19 1.53
C ASP A 43 -3.71 -15.78 2.03
N THR A 44 -4.89 -15.28 1.62
CA THR A 44 -5.34 -13.93 1.99
C THR A 44 -5.61 -13.80 3.49
N ASP A 45 -6.09 -14.84 4.16
CA ASP A 45 -6.32 -14.81 5.60
C ASP A 45 -4.99 -14.79 6.36
N ASP A 46 -3.94 -15.44 5.85
CA ASP A 46 -2.59 -15.33 6.41
C ASP A 46 -2.02 -13.92 6.27
N ILE A 47 -2.21 -13.29 5.10
CA ILE A 47 -1.84 -11.89 4.88
C ILE A 47 -2.56 -10.98 5.88
N LEU A 48 -3.88 -11.15 6.05
CA LEU A 48 -4.66 -10.36 7.01
C LEU A 48 -4.23 -10.60 8.47
N ARG A 49 -3.91 -11.86 8.84
CA ARG A 49 -3.35 -12.19 10.15
C ARG A 49 -2.01 -11.51 10.37
N TRP A 50 -1.13 -11.55 9.38
CA TRP A 50 0.18 -10.90 9.42
C TRP A 50 0.05 -9.39 9.58
N ILE A 51 -0.82 -8.73 8.79
CA ILE A 51 -1.08 -7.28 8.91
C ILE A 51 -1.53 -6.92 10.32
N LYS A 52 -2.48 -7.67 10.89
CA LYS A 52 -2.97 -7.44 12.27
C LYS A 52 -1.87 -7.61 13.30
N SER A 53 -1.03 -8.64 13.14
CA SER A 53 0.09 -8.92 14.03
C SER A 53 1.14 -7.79 13.99
N GLU A 54 1.51 -7.34 12.80
CA GLU A 54 2.53 -6.28 12.64
C GLU A 54 2.00 -4.90 13.04
N ALA A 55 0.73 -4.60 12.79
CA ALA A 55 0.10 -3.36 13.25
C ALA A 55 -0.01 -3.29 14.79
N GLY A 56 -0.22 -4.44 15.43
CA GLY A 56 -0.42 -4.52 16.87
C GLY A 56 -1.60 -3.68 17.35
N GLY A 57 -1.43 -2.97 18.47
CA GLY A 57 -2.42 -2.04 19.01
C GLY A 57 -2.20 -0.56 18.63
N GLY A 58 -1.23 -0.27 17.76
CA GLY A 58 -0.84 1.09 17.40
C GLY A 58 -1.42 1.57 16.06
N THR A 59 -0.98 2.76 15.63
CA THR A 59 -1.32 3.26 14.29
C THR A 59 -0.49 2.54 13.23
N ALA A 60 -1.16 2.02 12.20
CA ALA A 60 -0.52 1.43 11.04
C ALA A 60 -1.03 2.04 9.74
N VAL A 61 -0.13 2.18 8.77
CA VAL A 61 -0.43 2.55 7.39
C VAL A 61 -0.07 1.37 6.51
N VAL A 62 -1.03 0.88 5.74
CA VAL A 62 -0.83 -0.25 4.83
C VAL A 62 -0.86 0.24 3.39
N GLY A 63 0.27 0.14 2.71
CA GLY A 63 0.37 0.28 1.26
C GLY A 63 0.15 -1.07 0.60
N VAL A 64 -0.80 -1.14 -0.34
CA VAL A 64 -1.10 -2.36 -1.09
C VAL A 64 -0.83 -2.09 -2.57
N ASP A 65 0.09 -2.86 -3.15
CA ASP A 65 0.24 -2.96 -4.60
C ASP A 65 -0.68 -4.06 -5.11
N ALA A 66 -1.74 -3.63 -5.79
CA ALA A 66 -2.78 -4.49 -6.32
C ALA A 66 -3.40 -3.85 -7.57
N PRO A 67 -3.80 -4.66 -8.55
CA PRO A 67 -4.68 -4.18 -9.62
C PRO A 67 -6.01 -3.75 -9.01
N LEU A 68 -6.37 -2.48 -9.20
CA LEU A 68 -7.65 -1.94 -8.73
C LEU A 68 -8.68 -1.94 -9.86
N VAL A 69 -9.86 -2.50 -9.60
CA VAL A 69 -11.01 -2.32 -10.49
C VAL A 69 -11.60 -0.94 -10.24
N ILE A 70 -11.32 0.00 -11.15
CA ILE A 70 -11.86 1.36 -11.06
C ILE A 70 -13.28 1.39 -11.63
N ARG A 71 -14.26 1.52 -10.75
CA ARG A 71 -15.70 1.49 -11.10
C ARG A 71 -16.27 2.83 -11.54
N ASN A 72 -15.44 3.86 -11.69
CA ASN A 72 -15.87 5.15 -12.19
C ASN A 72 -16.49 4.98 -13.57
N HIS A 73 -17.69 5.51 -13.80
CA HIS A 73 -18.34 5.45 -15.11
C HIS A 73 -17.52 6.19 -16.18
N THR A 74 -17.00 7.36 -15.83
CA THR A 74 -16.18 8.21 -16.68
C THR A 74 -15.09 8.91 -15.87
N SER A 75 -14.10 9.48 -16.55
CA SER A 75 -13.03 10.32 -15.98
C SER A 75 -12.04 9.58 -15.06
N ILE A 76 -11.11 10.32 -14.46
CA ILE A 76 -10.07 9.84 -13.54
C ILE A 76 -10.45 10.19 -12.09
N ARG A 77 -9.98 9.45 -11.08
CA ARG A 77 -10.25 9.71 -9.65
C ARG A 77 -9.45 10.91 -9.15
N ASP A 78 -9.86 11.49 -8.02
CA ASP A 78 -9.17 12.66 -7.47
C ASP A 78 -7.77 12.34 -6.95
N ALA A 79 -7.59 11.17 -6.30
CA ALA A 79 -6.27 10.70 -5.88
C ALA A 79 -5.29 10.57 -7.06
N GLU A 80 -5.76 10.11 -8.22
CA GLU A 80 -4.94 10.01 -9.43
C GLU A 80 -4.68 11.38 -10.07
N ARG A 81 -5.61 12.34 -9.92
CA ARG A 81 -5.42 13.74 -10.31
C ARG A 81 -4.30 14.40 -9.50
N GLU A 82 -4.32 14.23 -8.18
CA GLU A 82 -3.28 14.73 -7.28
C GLU A 82 -1.93 14.07 -7.55
N LEU A 83 -1.91 12.75 -7.75
CA LEU A 83 -0.67 12.06 -8.13
C LEU A 83 -0.13 12.59 -9.48
N ASN A 84 -1.02 12.82 -10.45
CA ASN A 84 -0.63 13.39 -11.74
C ASN A 84 -0.12 14.83 -11.64
N SER A 85 -0.67 15.68 -10.76
CA SER A 85 -0.18 17.06 -10.60
C SER A 85 1.27 17.08 -10.13
N GLU A 86 1.64 16.17 -9.24
CA GLU A 86 2.99 16.11 -8.68
C GLU A 86 3.97 15.33 -9.56
N PHE A 87 3.55 14.22 -10.17
CA PHE A 87 4.46 13.22 -10.74
C PHE A 87 4.44 13.10 -12.27
N ARG A 88 3.47 13.72 -12.97
CA ARG A 88 3.37 13.61 -14.44
C ARG A 88 4.64 14.09 -15.17
N ARG A 89 5.31 15.13 -14.66
CA ARG A 89 6.55 15.66 -15.25
C ARG A 89 7.72 14.65 -15.26
N TYR A 90 7.63 13.62 -14.43
CA TYR A 90 8.60 12.52 -14.35
C TYR A 90 8.15 11.27 -15.12
N HIS A 91 7.10 11.38 -15.94
CA HIS A 91 6.49 10.24 -16.63
C HIS A 91 5.92 9.17 -15.69
N ALA A 92 5.61 9.53 -14.43
CA ALA A 92 5.04 8.64 -13.42
C ALA A 92 3.56 8.95 -13.13
N GLY A 93 2.82 9.42 -14.15
CA GLY A 93 1.41 9.74 -14.03
C GLY A 93 0.47 8.56 -14.29
N CYS A 94 -0.67 8.51 -13.61
CA CYS A 94 -1.73 7.54 -13.87
C CYS A 94 -2.55 7.89 -15.12
N HIS A 95 -2.77 6.90 -15.98
CA HIS A 95 -3.79 6.98 -17.02
C HIS A 95 -5.19 6.92 -16.41
N ALA A 96 -6.17 7.51 -17.09
CA ALA A 96 -7.56 7.43 -16.66
C ALA A 96 -8.10 6.01 -16.87
N ALA A 97 -8.34 5.27 -15.78
CA ALA A 97 -9.06 4.01 -15.78
C ALA A 97 -10.54 4.28 -15.43
N ASN A 98 -11.46 3.89 -16.32
CA ASN A 98 -12.90 4.01 -16.09
C ASN A 98 -13.67 3.03 -16.99
N LEU A 99 -14.93 2.76 -16.64
CA LEU A 99 -15.76 1.78 -17.34
C LEU A 99 -16.08 2.17 -18.80
N GLY A 100 -15.95 3.44 -19.17
CA GLY A 100 -16.11 3.92 -20.55
C GLY A 100 -14.86 3.78 -21.43
N ARG A 101 -13.72 3.38 -20.85
CA ARG A 101 -12.43 3.16 -21.53
C ARG A 101 -11.72 1.94 -20.90
N PRO A 102 -12.20 0.73 -21.19
CA PRO A 102 -11.60 -0.51 -20.68
C PRO A 102 -10.19 -0.73 -21.20
#